data_AF-A0A1H4A1P9-F1
#
_entry.id   AF-A0A1H4A1P9-F1
#
_cell.length_a   1.000
_cell.length_b   1.000
_cell.length_c   1.000
_cell.angle_alpha   90.00
_cell.angle_beta   90.00
_cell.angle_gamma   90.00
#
_symmetry.space_group_name_H-M   'P 1'
#
loop_
_entity.id
_entity.type
_entity.pdbx_description
1 polymer ?
#
loop_
_entity_poly.entity_id
_entity_poly.type
_entity_poly.pdbx_seq_one_letter_code
_entity_poly.pdbx_strand_id
1 'polypeptide(L)'
;MTHQVPDEALAAAIDKLSAMQASNFLYQYGVPHLYQLQQLRLRQALLQNPQLPQQPAAWNELLKTDKPTRLMPQDIASLTVLLEQLSDANARPFYQAVLQAIEPLQGMAKRALVNLCTGDASQNPEVMATVEALLPATASQLQAHWLPEQAWLILSNILLLRFQIAAAYRLRQLALACHQQDKQQQGLAALVLESTSPVSALPAGCDRKQQQQHALAQLLRGQPDPFRQSFAYLRDPAFAAAIAGKRIALVGPVDVGERQGELIDQHDLVIRLNYQLPAYWDPAQAGSRTDISYYANDLIKGEDTDAALVQGMQQLQWVVFDTQTSLPAGVKLARARCQLPYRDCNPAYKGYVNAIQKVILDLLLHQPASIRVFNTNLWLADSTIAGYHTGHKRNQVSRFIWHDPASNFRFLKCCLRHGYIQADPVLSRILQQDESDYIQQLDTVIQAQEAS
;
A
#
# COMPACT_ATOMS: atom_id res chain seq x y z
N MET A 1 -31.10 23.06 35.55
CA MET A 1 -31.95 21.96 35.05
C MET A 1 -31.15 21.23 33.97
N THR A 2 -30.42 20.20 34.38
CA THR A 2 -29.63 19.34 33.48
C THR A 2 -30.47 18.11 33.17
N HIS A 3 -30.92 17.99 31.92
CA HIS A 3 -31.62 16.80 31.45
C HIS A 3 -30.63 15.65 31.33
N GLN A 4 -30.73 14.66 32.23
CA GLN A 4 -30.11 13.36 32.06
C GLN A 4 -30.92 12.58 31.02
N VAL A 5 -30.25 12.11 29.98
CA VAL A 5 -30.80 11.13 29.04
C VAL A 5 -30.89 9.79 29.78
N PRO A 6 -32.04 9.08 29.78
CA PRO A 6 -32.17 7.80 30.45
C PRO A 6 -31.25 6.74 29.82
N ASP A 7 -30.58 5.95 30.65
CA ASP A 7 -29.63 4.90 30.26
C ASP A 7 -30.19 3.89 29.24
N GLU A 8 -31.51 3.74 29.14
CA GLU A 8 -32.17 2.88 28.16
C GLU A 8 -32.06 3.39 26.71
N ALA A 9 -32.04 4.70 26.49
CA ALA A 9 -31.86 5.27 25.15
C ALA A 9 -30.41 5.10 24.65
N LEU A 10 -29.45 5.12 25.57
CA LEU A 10 -28.03 4.86 25.29
C LEU A 10 -27.78 3.37 25.01
N ALA A 11 -28.40 2.47 25.79
CA ALA A 11 -28.32 1.03 25.55
C ALA A 11 -28.94 0.63 24.19
N ALA A 12 -30.09 1.20 23.83
CA ALA A 12 -30.73 0.95 22.54
C ALA A 12 -29.92 1.48 21.34
N ALA A 13 -29.16 2.57 21.51
CA ALA A 13 -28.26 3.08 20.49
C ALA A 13 -27.01 2.18 20.31
N ILE A 14 -26.50 1.59 21.39
CA ILE A 14 -25.37 0.65 21.39
C ILE A 14 -25.74 -0.67 20.67
N ASP A 15 -26.95 -1.18 20.87
CA ASP A 15 -27.43 -2.37 20.17
C ASP A 15 -27.69 -2.11 18.67
N LYS A 16 -28.16 -0.91 18.31
CA LYS A 16 -28.33 -0.50 16.90
C LYS A 16 -27.00 -0.32 16.17
N LEU A 17 -25.97 0.20 16.85
CA LEU A 17 -24.61 0.33 16.33
C LEU A 17 -23.91 -1.02 16.17
N SER A 18 -24.19 -1.98 17.04
CA SER A 18 -23.66 -3.34 16.97
C SER A 18 -24.17 -4.15 15.77
N ALA A 19 -25.31 -3.74 15.19
CA ALA A 19 -25.90 -4.34 14.00
C ALA A 19 -25.38 -3.74 12.67
N MET A 20 -24.65 -2.61 12.68
CA MET A 20 -24.14 -1.96 11.47
C MET A 20 -22.62 -2.14 11.31
N GLN A 21 -22.25 -2.89 10.26
CA GLN A 21 -21.00 -2.74 9.47
C GLN A 21 -19.62 -3.03 10.11
N ALA A 22 -19.49 -3.98 11.04
CA ALA A 22 -18.17 -4.47 11.46
C ALA A 22 -17.51 -5.48 10.47
N SER A 23 -18.27 -6.08 9.54
CA SER A 23 -17.77 -7.19 8.72
C SER A 23 -16.89 -6.77 7.53
N ASN A 24 -17.14 -5.62 6.90
CA ASN A 24 -16.37 -5.19 5.73
C ASN A 24 -15.01 -4.58 6.10
N PHE A 25 -14.87 -3.97 7.27
CA PHE A 25 -13.63 -3.32 7.68
C PHE A 25 -12.54 -4.31 8.12
N LEU A 26 -12.89 -5.28 8.97
CA LEU A 26 -11.92 -6.31 9.40
C LEU A 26 -11.40 -7.13 8.21
N TYR A 27 -12.26 -7.37 7.20
CA TYR A 27 -11.91 -8.09 5.97
C TYR A 27 -10.93 -7.32 5.06
N GLN A 28 -11.03 -5.99 5.00
CA GLN A 28 -10.19 -5.15 4.13
C GLN A 28 -8.91 -4.62 4.79
N TYR A 29 -8.90 -4.40 6.12
CA TYR A 29 -7.82 -3.64 6.79
C TYR A 29 -7.06 -4.43 7.87
N GLY A 30 -7.57 -5.58 8.36
CA GLY A 30 -6.97 -6.35 9.47
C GLY A 30 -6.39 -7.73 9.10
N VAL A 31 -6.85 -8.34 8.01
CA VAL A 31 -6.56 -9.75 7.66
C VAL A 31 -5.07 -10.08 7.51
N PRO A 32 -4.21 -9.25 6.86
CA PRO A 32 -2.80 -9.59 6.70
C PRO A 32 -2.05 -9.71 8.04
N HIS A 33 -2.40 -8.87 9.02
CA HIS A 33 -1.77 -8.86 10.33
C HIS A 33 -2.33 -9.94 11.26
N LEU A 34 -3.63 -10.24 11.15
CA LEU A 34 -4.25 -11.37 11.88
C LEU A 34 -3.73 -12.72 11.40
N TYR A 35 -3.49 -12.87 10.09
CA TYR A 35 -2.90 -14.07 9.50
C TYR A 35 -1.46 -14.31 9.98
N GLN A 36 -0.64 -13.25 10.03
CA GLN A 36 0.71 -13.30 10.60
C GLN A 36 0.69 -13.65 12.10
N LEU A 37 -0.28 -13.13 12.85
CA LEU A 37 -0.47 -13.47 14.27
C LEU A 37 -0.87 -14.94 14.47
N GLN A 38 -1.74 -15.48 13.60
CA GLN A 38 -2.13 -16.90 13.61
C GLN A 38 -0.94 -17.82 13.28
N GLN A 39 -0.10 -17.45 12.31
CA GLN A 39 1.09 -18.24 11.99
C GLN A 39 2.11 -18.25 13.14
N LEU A 40 2.28 -17.12 13.84
CA LEU A 40 3.11 -17.05 15.05
C LEU A 40 2.58 -17.96 16.16
N ARG A 41 1.26 -17.95 16.40
CA ARG A 41 0.61 -18.85 17.39
C ARG A 41 0.79 -20.33 17.03
N LEU A 42 0.64 -20.69 15.76
CA LEU A 42 0.80 -22.07 15.30
C LEU A 42 2.25 -22.55 15.48
N ARG A 43 3.22 -21.72 15.09
CA ARG A 43 4.65 -22.01 15.26
C ARG A 43 5.04 -22.17 16.72
N GLN A 44 4.44 -21.38 17.59
CA GLN A 44 4.69 -21.44 19.03
C GLN A 44 4.04 -22.64 19.71
N ALA A 45 2.81 -23.01 19.31
CA ALA A 45 2.16 -24.22 19.76
C ALA A 45 2.95 -25.50 19.38
N LEU A 46 3.56 -25.53 18.20
CA LEU A 46 4.42 -26.62 17.74
C LEU A 46 5.74 -26.70 18.54
N LEU A 47 6.30 -25.56 18.96
CA LEU A 47 7.50 -25.52 19.80
C LEU A 47 7.23 -25.94 21.24
N GLN A 48 6.02 -25.69 21.74
CA GLN A 48 5.63 -25.96 23.13
C GLN A 48 5.01 -27.36 23.33
N ASN A 49 4.59 -28.04 22.27
CA ASN A 49 3.98 -29.37 22.39
C ASN A 49 4.41 -30.33 21.25
N PRO A 50 5.54 -31.05 21.40
CA PRO A 50 6.14 -31.88 20.35
C PRO A 50 5.27 -33.08 19.92
N GLN A 51 4.20 -33.40 20.66
CA GLN A 51 3.31 -34.52 20.38
C GLN A 51 2.12 -34.17 19.45
N LEU A 52 2.02 -32.92 18.98
CA LEU A 52 1.01 -32.54 17.99
C LEU A 52 1.21 -33.30 16.66
N PRO A 53 0.12 -33.71 15.97
CA PRO A 53 0.20 -34.61 14.84
C PRO A 53 1.00 -34.00 13.68
N GLN A 54 2.10 -34.66 13.29
CA GLN A 54 2.97 -34.22 12.20
C GLN A 54 2.38 -34.41 10.79
N GLN A 55 1.08 -34.72 10.66
CA GLN A 55 0.47 -34.99 9.37
C GLN A 55 -0.25 -33.76 8.79
N PRO A 56 0.20 -33.21 7.64
CA PRO A 56 -0.38 -32.01 7.00
C PRO A 56 -1.87 -32.11 6.67
N ALA A 57 -2.42 -33.32 6.51
CA ALA A 57 -3.81 -33.56 6.15
C ALA A 57 -4.80 -33.19 7.27
N ALA A 58 -4.45 -33.44 8.54
CA ALA A 58 -5.29 -33.08 9.69
C ALA A 58 -5.37 -31.56 9.89
N TRP A 59 -4.30 -30.84 9.53
CA TRP A 59 -4.24 -29.38 9.61
C TRP A 59 -5.08 -28.69 8.53
N ASN A 60 -5.12 -29.26 7.32
CA ASN A 60 -5.96 -28.75 6.23
C ASN A 60 -7.46 -28.96 6.48
N GLU A 61 -7.86 -29.93 7.30
CA GLU A 61 -9.25 -30.10 7.76
C GLU A 61 -9.62 -29.06 8.84
N LEU A 62 -8.72 -28.80 9.80
CA LEU A 62 -8.90 -27.78 10.84
C LEU A 62 -8.97 -26.35 10.30
N LEU A 63 -8.27 -26.07 9.19
CA LEU A 63 -8.31 -24.76 8.52
C LEU A 63 -9.51 -24.60 7.57
N LYS A 64 -10.24 -25.67 7.24
CA LYS A 64 -11.42 -25.64 6.36
C LYS A 64 -12.73 -25.34 7.10
N THR A 65 -12.78 -25.55 8.42
CA THR A 65 -14.06 -25.58 9.15
C THR A 65 -14.41 -24.31 9.93
N ASP A 66 -13.57 -23.28 9.96
CA ASP A 66 -13.89 -22.04 10.69
C ASP A 66 -14.04 -20.82 9.76
N LYS A 67 -15.28 -20.32 9.67
CA LYS A 67 -15.50 -18.87 9.57
C LYS A 67 -14.76 -18.25 10.76
N PRO A 68 -14.06 -17.11 10.62
CA PRO A 68 -13.23 -16.56 11.70
C PRO A 68 -14.08 -16.34 12.95
N THR A 69 -13.93 -17.24 13.92
CA THR A 69 -14.57 -17.15 15.22
C THR A 69 -13.93 -16.00 15.99
N ARG A 70 -14.79 -15.22 16.66
CA ARG A 70 -14.40 -14.15 17.59
C ARG A 70 -13.28 -14.64 18.51
N LEU A 71 -12.20 -13.87 18.62
CA LEU A 71 -11.21 -14.08 19.68
C LEU A 71 -11.92 -14.00 21.03
N MET A 72 -11.89 -15.09 21.80
CA MET A 72 -12.51 -15.13 23.12
C MET A 72 -11.57 -14.49 24.15
N PRO A 73 -12.07 -13.89 25.23
CA PRO A 73 -11.26 -13.23 26.26
C PRO A 73 -10.10 -14.08 26.81
N GLN A 74 -10.28 -15.41 26.92
CA GLN A 74 -9.23 -16.34 27.34
C GLN A 74 -8.04 -16.46 26.36
N ASP A 75 -8.25 -16.24 25.07
CA ASP A 75 -7.19 -16.26 24.04
C ASP A 75 -6.29 -15.01 24.10
N ILE A 76 -6.78 -13.97 24.79
CA ILE A 76 -6.09 -12.68 24.97
C ILE A 76 -5.27 -12.69 26.26
N ALA A 77 -5.79 -13.27 27.35
CA ALA A 77 -5.03 -13.49 28.57
C ALA A 77 -3.78 -14.37 28.31
N SER A 78 -3.92 -15.36 27.43
CA SER A 78 -2.82 -16.24 27.01
C SER A 78 -1.74 -15.55 26.19
N LEU A 79 -2.05 -14.43 25.50
CA LEU A 79 -1.09 -13.62 24.74
C LEU A 79 -0.25 -12.69 25.64
N THR A 80 -0.85 -12.16 26.71
CA THR A 80 -0.15 -11.29 27.69
C THR A 80 0.92 -12.06 28.43
N VAL A 81 0.61 -13.28 28.90
CA VAL A 81 1.56 -14.18 29.58
C VAL A 81 2.71 -14.57 28.65
N LEU A 82 2.43 -14.75 27.35
CA LEU A 82 3.41 -15.11 26.33
C LEU A 82 4.41 -13.99 26.04
N LEU A 83 3.94 -12.73 26.04
CA LEU A 83 4.76 -11.54 25.83
C LEU A 83 5.62 -11.22 27.07
N GLU A 84 5.12 -11.51 28.27
CA GLU A 84 5.87 -11.41 29.53
C GLU A 84 7.03 -12.43 29.61
N GLN A 85 6.87 -13.60 28.98
CA GLN A 85 7.87 -14.68 28.95
C GLN A 85 8.96 -14.50 27.87
N LEU A 86 8.76 -13.62 26.89
CA LEU A 86 9.66 -13.43 25.74
C LEU A 86 10.65 -12.25 25.86
N SER A 87 10.74 -11.59 27.02
CA SER A 87 11.58 -10.38 27.17
C SER A 87 12.97 -10.67 27.74
N ASP A 88 13.99 -10.26 26.98
CA ASP A 88 15.36 -10.03 27.47
C ASP A 88 15.31 -9.16 28.74
N ALA A 89 16.03 -9.55 29.80
CA ALA A 89 15.99 -8.92 31.11
C ALA A 89 16.33 -7.42 31.07
N ASN A 90 17.06 -6.97 30.03
CA ASN A 90 17.43 -5.57 29.81
C ASN A 90 16.33 -4.73 29.15
N ALA A 91 15.33 -5.34 28.51
CA ALA A 91 14.21 -4.63 27.87
C ALA A 91 12.96 -4.53 28.77
N ARG A 92 12.92 -5.29 29.88
CA ARG A 92 11.77 -5.41 30.79
C ARG A 92 11.32 -4.08 31.42
N PRO A 93 12.20 -3.17 31.91
CA PRO A 93 11.76 -1.90 32.48
C PRO A 93 11.14 -0.96 31.43
N PHE A 94 11.61 -1.00 30.19
CA PHE A 94 11.07 -0.22 29.09
C PHE A 94 9.76 -0.82 28.57
N TYR A 95 9.67 -2.15 28.42
CA TYR A 95 8.40 -2.81 28.12
C TYR A 95 7.38 -2.56 29.22
N GLN A 96 7.77 -2.54 30.49
CA GLN A 96 6.89 -2.17 31.59
C GLN A 96 6.54 -0.67 31.57
N ALA A 97 7.44 0.24 31.20
CA ALA A 97 7.15 1.67 31.10
C ALA A 97 6.26 2.00 29.89
N VAL A 98 6.48 1.34 28.75
CA VAL A 98 5.59 1.37 27.60
C VAL A 98 4.27 0.73 28.01
N LEU A 99 4.23 -0.52 28.49
CA LEU A 99 3.02 -1.19 28.98
C LEU A 99 2.28 -0.43 30.08
N GLN A 100 2.94 0.36 30.93
CA GLN A 100 2.34 1.26 31.93
C GLN A 100 1.83 2.56 31.28
N ALA A 101 2.53 3.10 30.29
CA ALA A 101 2.09 4.25 29.50
C ALA A 101 0.94 3.90 28.52
N ILE A 102 0.89 2.65 28.04
CA ILE A 102 -0.21 2.08 27.26
C ILE A 102 -1.15 1.20 28.10
N GLU A 103 -1.00 1.05 29.41
CA GLU A 103 -1.91 0.24 30.28
C GLU A 103 -3.30 0.86 30.34
N PRO A 104 -3.44 2.19 30.55
CA PRO A 104 -4.71 2.88 30.37
C PRO A 104 -5.22 2.73 28.92
N LEU A 105 -4.28 2.59 27.99
CA LEU A 105 -4.51 2.35 26.57
C LEU A 105 -4.70 0.86 26.21
N GLN A 106 -4.68 -0.13 27.11
CA GLN A 106 -4.94 -1.52 26.69
C GLN A 106 -6.44 -1.78 26.57
N GLY A 107 -7.24 -1.14 27.42
CA GLY A 107 -8.68 -1.04 27.25
C GLY A 107 -9.10 0.00 26.20
N MET A 108 -8.32 1.08 26.05
CA MET A 108 -8.62 2.23 25.19
C MET A 108 -7.93 2.22 23.82
N ALA A 109 -6.83 1.52 23.58
CA ALA A 109 -6.20 1.29 22.27
C ALA A 109 -6.65 0.00 21.63
N LYS A 110 -7.20 -0.97 22.38
CA LYS A 110 -8.04 -2.01 21.77
C LYS A 110 -9.36 -1.43 21.28
N ARG A 111 -9.98 -0.54 22.08
CA ARG A 111 -11.12 0.26 21.64
C ARG A 111 -10.74 1.35 20.64
N ALA A 112 -9.60 2.01 20.73
CA ALA A 112 -9.19 3.06 19.78
C ALA A 112 -8.55 2.49 18.52
N LEU A 113 -7.92 1.30 18.49
CA LEU A 113 -7.61 0.65 17.22
C LEU A 113 -8.89 0.19 16.54
N VAL A 114 -9.84 -0.43 17.26
CA VAL A 114 -11.15 -0.78 16.69
C VAL A 114 -11.95 0.48 16.30
N ASN A 115 -11.89 1.55 17.08
CA ASN A 115 -12.63 2.80 16.88
C ASN A 115 -11.94 3.76 15.89
N LEU A 116 -10.60 3.78 15.77
CA LEU A 116 -9.85 4.52 14.72
C LEU A 116 -10.04 3.82 13.38
N CYS A 117 -10.15 2.49 13.40
CA CYS A 117 -10.56 1.69 12.26
C CYS A 117 -12.02 1.94 11.87
N THR A 118 -12.90 2.30 12.80
CA THR A 118 -14.31 2.64 12.51
C THR A 118 -14.60 4.15 12.46
N GLY A 119 -13.59 5.02 12.52
CA GLY A 119 -13.72 6.47 12.36
C GLY A 119 -14.05 7.32 13.61
N ASP A 120 -14.12 6.73 14.80
CA ASP A 120 -14.68 7.36 16.01
C ASP A 120 -13.61 7.82 17.04
N ALA A 121 -12.38 7.29 16.98
CA ALA A 121 -11.32 7.64 17.95
C ALA A 121 -10.41 8.82 17.55
N SER A 122 -10.59 9.43 16.36
CA SER A 122 -10.02 10.75 16.07
C SER A 122 -10.60 11.86 16.97
N GLN A 123 -11.66 11.57 17.73
CA GLN A 123 -12.29 12.50 18.67
C GLN A 123 -11.87 12.29 20.15
N ASN A 124 -10.99 11.34 20.48
CA ASN A 124 -10.56 11.13 21.87
C ASN A 124 -9.39 12.05 22.27
N PRO A 125 -9.59 13.07 23.13
CA PRO A 125 -8.56 14.09 23.40
C PRO A 125 -7.32 13.58 24.15
N GLU A 126 -7.43 12.51 24.95
CA GLU A 126 -6.34 12.00 25.80
C GLU A 126 -5.28 11.22 25.00
N VAL A 127 -5.73 10.40 24.05
CA VAL A 127 -4.84 9.70 23.10
C VAL A 127 -4.06 10.74 22.29
N MET A 128 -4.71 11.85 21.93
CA MET A 128 -4.15 12.91 21.11
C MET A 128 -3.14 13.76 21.87
N ALA A 129 -3.44 14.13 23.11
CA ALA A 129 -2.51 14.83 23.98
C ALA A 129 -1.22 14.02 24.21
N THR A 130 -1.33 12.68 24.28
CA THR A 130 -0.16 11.79 24.44
C THR A 130 0.70 11.75 23.18
N VAL A 131 0.11 11.58 21.98
CA VAL A 131 0.87 11.58 20.72
C VAL A 131 1.52 12.94 20.44
N GLU A 132 0.79 14.03 20.71
CA GLU A 132 1.29 15.40 20.56
C GLU A 132 2.38 15.74 21.58
N ALA A 133 2.30 15.24 22.81
CA ALA A 133 3.36 15.38 23.80
C ALA A 133 4.61 14.56 23.42
N LEU A 134 4.43 13.40 22.78
CA LEU A 134 5.54 12.58 22.32
C LEU A 134 6.25 13.25 21.12
N LEU A 135 5.54 13.78 20.13
CA LEU A 135 6.12 14.26 18.86
C LEU A 135 7.35 15.21 18.99
N PRO A 136 7.34 16.29 19.80
CA PRO A 136 8.49 17.19 19.95
C PRO A 136 9.56 16.65 20.93
N ALA A 137 9.14 15.93 21.97
CA ALA A 137 10.03 15.45 23.04
C ALA A 137 10.77 14.16 22.65
N THR A 138 10.19 13.33 21.78
CA THR A 138 10.71 11.99 21.49
C THR A 138 11.74 11.91 20.37
N ALA A 139 11.74 12.80 19.38
CA ALA A 139 12.67 12.66 18.26
C ALA A 139 14.15 12.77 18.67
N SER A 140 14.45 13.57 19.70
CA SER A 140 15.80 13.74 20.26
C SER A 140 16.07 12.87 21.50
N GLN A 141 15.04 12.34 22.17
CA GLN A 141 15.16 11.56 23.41
C GLN A 141 14.85 10.06 23.29
N LEU A 142 14.12 9.62 22.24
CA LEU A 142 13.97 8.21 21.94
C LEU A 142 15.32 7.70 21.44
N GLN A 143 15.98 6.95 22.30
CA GLN A 143 17.07 6.10 21.88
C GLN A 143 16.53 5.09 20.84
N ALA A 144 17.13 5.14 19.65
CA ALA A 144 16.74 4.44 18.42
C ALA A 144 16.41 2.95 18.56
N HIS A 145 16.99 2.31 19.57
CA HIS A 145 16.97 0.87 19.80
C HIS A 145 15.72 0.34 20.53
N TRP A 146 14.74 1.18 20.88
CA TRP A 146 13.68 0.77 21.82
C TRP A 146 12.30 0.45 21.24
N LEU A 147 11.97 0.91 20.02
CA LEU A 147 10.65 0.62 19.44
C LEU A 147 10.74 -0.40 18.30
N PRO A 148 9.96 -1.49 18.35
CA PRO A 148 9.90 -2.44 17.23
C PRO A 148 9.30 -1.76 15.99
N GLU A 149 9.71 -2.20 14.79
CA GLU A 149 9.25 -1.68 13.49
C GLU A 149 7.73 -1.48 13.42
N GLN A 150 6.96 -2.41 13.97
CA GLN A 150 5.50 -2.37 13.95
C GLN A 150 4.95 -1.17 14.74
N ALA A 151 5.60 -0.76 15.83
CA ALA A 151 5.17 0.41 16.61
C ALA A 151 5.32 1.70 15.79
N TRP A 152 6.45 1.86 15.09
CA TRP A 152 6.67 3.00 14.19
C TRP A 152 5.63 3.05 13.07
N LEU A 153 5.28 1.90 12.48
CA LEU A 153 4.28 1.82 11.41
C LEU A 153 2.87 2.16 11.91
N ILE A 154 2.51 1.78 13.13
CA ILE A 154 1.23 2.11 13.76
C ILE A 154 1.16 3.60 14.04
N LEU A 155 2.17 4.17 14.71
CA LEU A 155 2.24 5.60 14.99
C LEU A 155 2.17 6.43 13.72
N SER A 156 2.89 6.03 12.68
CA SER A 156 2.84 6.70 11.38
C SER A 156 1.45 6.64 10.74
N ASN A 157 0.71 5.53 10.88
CA ASN A 157 -0.66 5.44 10.40
C ASN A 157 -1.62 6.34 11.18
N ILE A 158 -1.44 6.46 12.49
CA ILE A 158 -2.23 7.37 13.32
C ILE A 158 -2.03 8.82 12.84
N LEU A 159 -0.78 9.22 12.62
CA LEU A 159 -0.46 10.55 12.09
C LEU A 159 -1.05 10.78 10.70
N LEU A 160 -0.97 9.78 9.80
CA LEU A 160 -1.64 9.85 8.50
C LEU A 160 -3.14 10.10 8.69
N LEU A 161 -3.85 9.25 9.46
CA LEU A 161 -5.29 9.37 9.70
C LEU A 161 -5.74 10.71 10.30
N ARG A 162 -4.80 11.50 10.84
CA ARG A 162 -5.01 12.88 11.30
C ARG A 162 -4.62 13.94 10.26
N PHE A 163 -4.43 13.55 9.01
CA PHE A 163 -4.00 14.41 7.92
C PHE A 163 -2.59 15.02 8.14
N GLN A 164 -1.79 14.49 9.08
CA GLN A 164 -0.43 14.97 9.39
C GLN A 164 0.61 14.19 8.58
N ILE A 165 0.60 14.37 7.27
CA ILE A 165 1.43 13.65 6.30
C ILE A 165 2.91 13.92 6.56
N ALA A 166 3.30 15.18 6.78
CA ALA A 166 4.69 15.56 7.00
C ALA A 166 5.24 14.95 8.31
N ALA A 167 4.45 14.94 9.38
CA ALA A 167 4.83 14.32 10.65
C ALA A 167 4.94 12.79 10.51
N ALA A 168 3.96 12.15 9.85
CA ALA A 168 3.97 10.72 9.57
C ALA A 168 5.22 10.31 8.77
N TYR A 169 5.64 11.14 7.82
CA TYR A 169 6.84 10.94 7.02
C TYR A 169 8.13 11.10 7.85
N ARG A 170 8.26 12.18 8.63
CA ARG A 170 9.42 12.37 9.53
C ARG A 170 9.60 11.21 10.49
N LEU A 171 8.50 10.72 11.07
CA LEU A 171 8.52 9.56 11.95
C LEU A 171 9.07 8.31 11.24
N ARG A 172 8.74 8.11 9.96
CA ARG A 172 9.31 7.02 9.16
C ARG A 172 10.79 7.20 8.91
N GLN A 173 11.25 8.41 8.60
CA GLN A 173 12.68 8.69 8.42
C GLN A 173 13.48 8.36 9.68
N LEU A 174 12.93 8.70 10.85
CA LEU A 174 13.52 8.32 12.13
C LEU A 174 13.54 6.79 12.30
N ALA A 175 12.42 6.12 12.07
CA ALA A 175 12.34 4.66 12.15
C ALA A 175 13.40 4.01 11.24
N LEU A 176 13.49 4.44 9.99
CA LEU A 176 14.49 3.97 9.03
C LEU A 176 15.93 4.17 9.51
N ALA A 177 16.26 5.37 10.00
CA ALA A 177 17.59 5.67 10.54
C ALA A 177 17.93 4.75 11.74
N CYS A 178 16.94 4.40 12.56
CA CYS A 178 17.12 3.46 13.67
C CYS A 178 17.40 2.02 13.17
N HIS A 179 16.70 1.58 12.12
CA HIS A 179 16.80 0.20 11.62
C HIS A 179 18.02 -0.02 10.71
N GLN A 180 18.66 1.03 10.19
CA GLN A 180 19.92 0.90 9.42
C GLN A 180 21.05 0.22 10.21
N GLN A 181 20.96 0.21 11.54
CA GLN A 181 21.92 -0.48 12.40
C GLN A 181 21.73 -2.01 12.40
N ASP A 182 20.56 -2.51 11.98
CA ASP A 182 20.29 -3.95 11.84
C ASP A 182 20.59 -4.44 10.42
N LYS A 183 21.65 -5.24 10.28
CA LYS A 183 22.21 -5.68 8.99
C LYS A 183 21.25 -6.52 8.15
N GLN A 184 20.25 -7.18 8.76
CA GLN A 184 19.31 -8.02 8.01
C GLN A 184 18.19 -7.22 7.33
N GLN A 185 17.92 -5.98 7.76
CA GLN A 185 16.90 -5.12 7.15
C GLN A 185 17.42 -4.17 6.06
N GLN A 186 18.74 -4.23 5.78
CA GLN A 186 19.40 -3.34 4.82
C GLN A 186 18.83 -3.41 3.38
N GLY A 187 18.25 -4.54 2.97
CA GLY A 187 17.64 -4.69 1.64
C GLY A 187 16.39 -3.82 1.44
N LEU A 188 15.58 -3.66 2.48
CA LEU A 188 14.41 -2.77 2.49
C LEU A 188 14.82 -1.31 2.67
N ALA A 189 15.79 -1.03 3.54
CA ALA A 189 16.31 0.32 3.75
C ALA A 189 17.04 0.89 2.50
N ALA A 190 17.70 0.04 1.71
CA ALA A 190 18.44 0.44 0.50
C ALA A 190 17.54 0.92 -0.65
N LEU A 191 16.30 0.42 -0.74
CA LEU A 191 15.27 0.94 -1.66
C LEU A 191 14.77 2.33 -1.25
N VAL A 192 14.90 2.66 0.03
CA VAL A 192 14.21 3.79 0.66
C VAL A 192 15.13 4.99 0.85
N LEU A 193 16.45 4.83 0.92
CA LEU A 193 17.34 5.91 1.39
C LEU A 193 18.35 6.46 0.38
N GLU A 194 18.14 6.26 -0.94
CA GLU A 194 19.11 6.68 -1.98
C GLU A 194 20.56 6.36 -1.61
N SER A 195 20.78 5.26 -0.88
CA SER A 195 22.10 4.97 -0.34
C SER A 195 23.05 4.78 -1.51
N THR A 196 24.04 5.66 -1.62
CA THR A 196 25.14 5.60 -2.59
C THR A 196 26.04 4.40 -2.33
N SER A 197 25.88 3.73 -1.18
CA SER A 197 26.64 2.52 -0.88
C SER A 197 26.30 1.42 -1.89
N PRO A 198 27.31 0.72 -2.44
CA PRO A 198 27.08 -0.40 -3.35
C PRO A 198 26.18 -1.45 -2.66
N VAL A 199 25.19 -1.99 -3.38
CA VAL A 199 24.43 -3.13 -2.85
C VAL A 199 25.42 -4.28 -2.89
N SER A 200 25.83 -4.75 -1.71
CA SER A 200 26.67 -5.94 -1.61
C SER A 200 26.03 -7.10 -2.37
N ALA A 201 26.84 -7.95 -3.00
CA ALA A 201 26.34 -9.18 -3.59
C ALA A 201 25.50 -9.95 -2.56
N LEU A 202 24.39 -10.53 -3.00
CA LEU A 202 23.58 -11.36 -2.12
C LEU A 202 24.42 -12.56 -1.64
N PRO A 203 24.35 -12.92 -0.36
CA PRO A 203 24.92 -14.17 0.12
C PRO A 203 24.37 -15.37 -0.66
N ALA A 204 25.20 -16.38 -0.85
CA ALA A 204 24.74 -17.67 -1.35
C ALA A 204 23.65 -18.24 -0.41
N GLY A 205 22.56 -18.77 -0.98
CA GLY A 205 21.44 -19.32 -0.22
C GLY A 205 20.35 -18.32 0.20
N CYS A 206 20.38 -17.08 -0.29
CA CYS A 206 19.25 -16.16 -0.15
C CYS A 206 17.97 -16.75 -0.78
N ASP A 207 16.84 -16.52 -0.13
CA ASP A 207 15.55 -16.97 -0.66
C ASP A 207 15.13 -16.12 -1.88
N ARG A 208 14.13 -16.61 -2.61
CA ARG A 208 13.61 -15.93 -3.81
C ARG A 208 13.12 -14.51 -3.52
N LYS A 209 12.56 -14.27 -2.33
CA LYS A 209 12.02 -12.96 -1.94
C LYS A 209 13.15 -11.95 -1.78
N GLN A 210 14.22 -12.34 -1.10
CA GLN A 210 15.45 -11.54 -0.95
C GLN A 210 16.10 -11.25 -2.30
N GLN A 211 16.14 -12.25 -3.20
CA GLN A 211 16.63 -12.08 -4.57
C GLN A 211 15.81 -11.02 -5.33
N GLN A 212 14.49 -11.09 -5.24
CA GLN A 212 13.58 -10.13 -5.88
C GLN A 212 13.70 -8.71 -5.30
N GLN A 213 13.83 -8.59 -3.97
CA GLN A 213 14.05 -7.30 -3.32
C GLN A 213 15.39 -6.68 -3.75
N HIS A 214 16.45 -7.48 -3.81
CA HIS A 214 17.73 -7.04 -4.32
C HIS A 214 17.64 -6.61 -5.78
N ALA A 215 16.96 -7.38 -6.62
CA ALA A 215 16.79 -7.06 -8.03
C ALA A 215 16.01 -5.74 -8.24
N LEU A 216 15.00 -5.47 -7.41
CA LEU A 216 14.31 -4.17 -7.38
C LEU A 216 15.23 -3.04 -6.90
N ALA A 217 16.07 -3.28 -5.90
CA ALA A 217 17.05 -2.28 -5.45
C ALA A 217 18.06 -1.95 -6.56
N GLN A 218 18.50 -2.94 -7.34
CA GLN A 218 19.35 -2.75 -8.52
C GLN A 218 18.62 -1.97 -9.62
N LEU A 219 17.33 -2.26 -9.85
CA LEU A 219 16.52 -1.49 -10.79
C LEU A 219 16.53 0.00 -10.46
N LEU A 220 16.26 0.37 -9.19
CA LEU A 220 16.26 1.77 -8.72
C LEU A 220 17.62 2.47 -8.84
N ARG A 221 18.69 1.72 -9.10
CA ARG A 221 20.06 2.21 -9.28
C ARG A 221 20.49 2.28 -10.75
N GLY A 222 19.56 2.08 -11.67
CA GLY A 222 19.89 2.11 -13.10
C GLY A 222 20.35 0.76 -13.65
N GLN A 223 20.16 -0.34 -12.92
CA GLN A 223 20.53 -1.69 -13.36
C GLN A 223 19.27 -2.56 -13.57
N PRO A 224 18.65 -2.53 -14.76
CA PRO A 224 17.39 -3.23 -14.99
C PRO A 224 17.53 -4.73 -15.22
N ASP A 225 18.72 -5.22 -15.57
CA ASP A 225 18.92 -6.62 -15.96
C ASP A 225 18.74 -7.61 -14.79
N PRO A 226 19.26 -7.37 -13.57
CA PRO A 226 18.93 -8.20 -12.42
C PRO A 226 17.42 -8.32 -12.20
N PHE A 227 16.69 -7.20 -12.32
CA PHE A 227 15.22 -7.20 -12.25
C PHE A 227 14.59 -8.07 -13.33
N ARG A 228 14.98 -7.90 -14.60
CA ARG A 228 14.46 -8.72 -15.70
C ARG A 228 14.74 -10.21 -15.52
N GLN A 229 15.91 -10.56 -14.99
CA GLN A 229 16.30 -11.96 -14.73
C GLN A 229 15.49 -12.56 -13.58
N SER A 230 15.45 -11.88 -12.42
CA SER A 230 14.73 -12.37 -11.24
C SER A 230 13.23 -12.49 -11.44
N PHE A 231 12.67 -11.72 -12.37
CA PHE A 231 11.24 -11.70 -12.70
C PHE A 231 10.94 -12.31 -14.09
N ALA A 232 11.90 -13.01 -14.72
CA ALA A 232 11.74 -13.59 -16.06
C ALA A 232 10.56 -14.58 -16.16
N TYR A 233 10.30 -15.32 -15.08
CA TYR A 233 9.21 -16.29 -14.97
C TYR A 233 7.80 -15.69 -15.11
N LEU A 234 7.68 -14.36 -15.05
CA LEU A 234 6.41 -13.65 -15.17
C LEU A 234 6.17 -13.10 -16.59
N ARG A 235 7.15 -13.24 -17.48
CA ARG A 235 7.03 -12.73 -18.84
C ARG A 235 6.08 -13.59 -19.65
N ASP A 236 4.95 -13.01 -20.04
CA ASP A 236 4.14 -13.53 -21.13
C ASP A 236 4.86 -13.25 -22.47
N PRO A 237 5.21 -14.28 -23.27
CA PRO A 237 5.94 -14.08 -24.53
C PRO A 237 5.17 -13.24 -25.57
N ALA A 238 3.85 -13.39 -25.65
CA ALA A 238 3.02 -12.66 -26.61
C ALA A 238 2.89 -11.18 -26.19
N PHE A 239 2.71 -10.91 -24.90
CA PHE A 239 2.74 -9.54 -24.39
C PHE A 239 4.13 -8.92 -24.51
N ALA A 240 5.19 -9.69 -24.25
CA ALA A 240 6.56 -9.23 -24.45
C ALA A 240 6.82 -8.80 -25.90
N ALA A 241 6.35 -9.59 -26.88
CA ALA A 241 6.44 -9.24 -28.29
C ALA A 241 5.63 -7.99 -28.65
N ALA A 242 4.49 -7.77 -27.98
CA ALA A 242 3.67 -6.58 -28.18
C ALA A 242 4.34 -5.30 -27.63
N ILE A 243 5.07 -5.38 -26.52
CA ILE A 243 5.68 -4.25 -25.83
C ILE A 243 7.11 -3.94 -26.29
N ALA A 244 7.90 -4.96 -26.65
CA ALA A 244 9.32 -4.80 -26.93
C ALA A 244 9.59 -3.77 -28.04
N GLY A 245 10.49 -2.82 -27.75
CA GLY A 245 10.88 -1.77 -28.68
C GLY A 245 9.79 -0.74 -29.01
N LYS A 246 8.64 -0.74 -28.32
CA LYS A 246 7.57 0.25 -28.52
C LYS A 246 7.80 1.54 -27.72
N ARG A 247 7.42 2.67 -28.30
CA ARG A 247 7.22 3.95 -27.61
C ARG A 247 5.82 3.94 -26.99
N ILE A 248 5.75 4.07 -25.68
CA ILE A 248 4.51 3.87 -24.93
C ILE A 248 4.09 5.17 -24.26
N ALA A 249 2.86 5.60 -24.47
CA ALA A 249 2.21 6.60 -23.64
C ALA A 249 1.47 5.90 -22.49
N LEU A 250 1.86 6.17 -21.24
CA LEU A 250 1.14 5.73 -20.05
C LEU A 250 0.37 6.92 -19.48
N VAL A 251 -0.96 6.88 -19.60
CA VAL A 251 -1.83 8.01 -19.26
C VAL A 251 -2.55 7.74 -17.94
N GLY A 252 -2.24 8.56 -16.94
CA GLY A 252 -2.93 8.55 -15.66
C GLY A 252 -4.32 9.18 -15.72
N PRO A 253 -5.12 9.05 -14.66
CA PRO A 253 -6.53 9.45 -14.64
C PRO A 253 -6.75 10.91 -14.20
N VAL A 254 -5.69 11.72 -14.19
CA VAL A 254 -5.73 13.09 -13.64
C VAL A 254 -5.83 14.10 -14.78
N ASP A 255 -6.72 15.08 -14.65
CA ASP A 255 -6.69 16.28 -15.49
C ASP A 255 -5.62 17.23 -14.96
N VAL A 256 -4.50 17.31 -15.67
CA VAL A 256 -3.40 18.23 -15.31
C VAL A 256 -3.51 19.58 -16.03
N GLY A 257 -4.63 19.84 -16.73
CA GLY A 257 -4.90 21.08 -17.48
C GLY A 257 -4.20 21.15 -18.84
N GLU A 258 -3.45 20.13 -19.20
CA GLU A 258 -2.63 20.09 -20.41
C GLU A 258 -3.37 19.47 -21.59
N ARG A 259 -3.20 20.05 -22.79
CA ARG A 259 -3.83 19.56 -24.04
C ARG A 259 -2.88 18.71 -24.86
N GLN A 260 -2.57 17.52 -24.36
CA GLN A 260 -1.51 16.64 -24.90
C GLN A 260 -2.05 15.47 -25.73
N GLY A 261 -3.33 15.48 -26.10
CA GLY A 261 -3.98 14.35 -26.74
C GLY A 261 -3.34 13.92 -28.06
N GLU A 262 -2.96 14.87 -28.91
CA GLU A 262 -2.27 14.56 -30.17
C GLU A 262 -0.90 13.89 -29.92
N LEU A 263 -0.13 14.42 -28.97
CA LEU A 263 1.18 13.85 -28.59
C LEU A 263 1.03 12.43 -28.02
N ILE A 264 0.00 12.19 -27.21
CA ILE A 264 -0.31 10.87 -26.66
C ILE A 264 -0.60 9.88 -27.80
N ASP A 265 -1.46 10.25 -28.75
CA ASP A 265 -1.88 9.40 -29.86
C ASP A 265 -0.74 9.13 -30.88
N GLN A 266 0.35 9.91 -30.88
CA GLN A 266 1.55 9.68 -31.71
C GLN A 266 2.46 8.53 -31.23
N HIS A 267 2.23 7.99 -30.02
CA HIS A 267 2.99 6.85 -29.50
C HIS A 267 2.61 5.56 -30.25
N ASP A 268 3.40 4.49 -30.10
CA ASP A 268 3.09 3.23 -30.76
C ASP A 268 1.98 2.47 -30.00
N LEU A 269 1.91 2.65 -28.68
CA LEU A 269 0.87 2.12 -27.81
C LEU A 269 0.45 3.17 -26.77
N VAL A 270 -0.85 3.23 -26.49
CA VAL A 270 -1.44 4.04 -25.41
C VAL A 270 -1.99 3.11 -24.33
N ILE A 271 -1.51 3.29 -23.11
CA ILE A 271 -1.88 2.50 -21.94
C ILE A 271 -2.63 3.39 -20.96
N ARG A 272 -3.79 2.91 -20.49
CA ARG A 272 -4.60 3.57 -19.45
C ARG A 272 -4.84 2.64 -18.27
N LEU A 273 -5.40 3.23 -17.22
CA LEU A 273 -5.89 2.52 -16.05
C LEU A 273 -7.41 2.50 -16.08
N ASN A 274 -8.01 1.34 -15.80
CA ASN A 274 -9.46 1.16 -15.66
C ASN A 274 -10.26 1.76 -16.84
N TYR A 275 -9.83 1.48 -18.07
CA TYR A 275 -10.47 1.97 -19.29
C TYR A 275 -11.93 1.50 -19.38
N GLN A 276 -12.84 2.41 -19.70
CA GLN A 276 -14.27 2.14 -19.86
C GLN A 276 -14.82 2.97 -21.01
N LEU A 277 -15.99 2.56 -21.51
CA LEU A 277 -16.70 3.26 -22.58
C LEU A 277 -18.12 3.67 -22.15
N PRO A 278 -18.56 4.90 -22.48
CA PRO A 278 -17.81 5.95 -23.18
C PRO A 278 -16.60 6.45 -22.37
N ALA A 279 -15.58 6.96 -23.07
CA ALA A 279 -14.41 7.55 -22.43
C ALA A 279 -14.85 8.74 -21.56
N TYR A 280 -14.28 8.86 -20.36
CA TYR A 280 -14.65 9.88 -19.38
C TYR A 280 -13.73 11.12 -19.42
N TRP A 281 -12.78 11.18 -20.34
CA TRP A 281 -11.82 12.29 -20.50
C TRP A 281 -12.04 13.07 -21.80
N ASP A 282 -11.54 14.30 -21.85
CA ASP A 282 -11.44 15.08 -23.09
C ASP A 282 -10.33 14.50 -23.99
N PRO A 283 -10.64 14.06 -25.22
CA PRO A 283 -9.63 13.58 -26.16
C PRO A 283 -8.53 14.60 -26.47
N ALA A 284 -8.82 15.91 -26.41
CA ALA A 284 -7.81 16.95 -26.63
C ALA A 284 -6.76 16.97 -25.50
N GLN A 285 -7.16 16.60 -24.28
CA GLN A 285 -6.26 16.53 -23.12
C GLN A 285 -5.50 15.21 -23.09
N ALA A 286 -6.23 14.10 -23.14
CA ALA A 286 -5.67 12.80 -22.79
C ALA A 286 -5.56 11.84 -23.97
N GLY A 287 -5.89 12.26 -25.20
CA GLY A 287 -5.84 11.42 -26.40
C GLY A 287 -7.12 10.63 -26.62
N SER A 288 -7.34 10.20 -27.86
CA SER A 288 -8.54 9.47 -28.28
C SER A 288 -8.36 7.96 -28.27
N ARG A 289 -7.13 7.47 -28.32
CA ARG A 289 -6.82 6.04 -28.41
C ARG A 289 -6.56 5.42 -27.04
N THR A 290 -6.86 4.12 -26.91
CA THR A 290 -6.35 3.24 -25.86
C THR A 290 -6.11 1.86 -26.47
N ASP A 291 -4.91 1.32 -26.33
CA ASP A 291 -4.53 0.01 -26.87
C ASP A 291 -4.50 -1.06 -25.77
N ILE A 292 -4.09 -0.66 -24.56
CA ILE A 292 -3.95 -1.55 -23.40
C ILE A 292 -4.56 -0.86 -22.18
N SER A 293 -5.22 -1.63 -21.32
CA SER A 293 -5.62 -1.12 -20.00
C SER A 293 -5.29 -2.09 -18.89
N TYR A 294 -4.84 -1.51 -17.78
CA TYR A 294 -4.64 -2.21 -16.52
C TYR A 294 -5.84 -1.97 -15.61
N TYR A 295 -6.41 -3.04 -15.07
CA TYR A 295 -7.62 -3.01 -14.25
C TYR A 295 -7.32 -3.43 -12.82
N ALA A 296 -7.72 -2.55 -11.90
CA ALA A 296 -7.74 -2.85 -10.48
C ALA A 296 -8.83 -3.91 -10.19
N ASN A 297 -8.49 -4.90 -9.38
CA ASN A 297 -9.40 -6.02 -9.11
C ASN A 297 -10.71 -5.62 -8.43
N ASP A 298 -10.71 -4.53 -7.65
CA ASP A 298 -11.92 -4.08 -6.94
C ASP A 298 -13.02 -3.56 -7.88
N LEU A 299 -12.68 -3.31 -9.15
CA LEU A 299 -13.63 -2.98 -10.20
C LEU A 299 -14.21 -4.21 -10.92
N ILE A 300 -13.54 -5.36 -10.83
CA ILE A 300 -13.91 -6.57 -11.56
C ILE A 300 -14.68 -7.49 -10.61
N LYS A 301 -16.00 -7.48 -10.71
CA LYS A 301 -16.92 -8.18 -9.80
C LYS A 301 -17.59 -9.39 -10.45
N GLY A 302 -16.90 -10.04 -11.37
CA GLY A 302 -17.47 -11.16 -12.12
C GLY A 302 -18.68 -10.69 -12.94
N GLU A 303 -19.85 -11.31 -12.72
CA GLU A 303 -21.09 -10.99 -13.42
C GLU A 303 -21.60 -9.56 -13.14
N ASP A 304 -21.26 -8.98 -11.98
CA ASP A 304 -21.66 -7.62 -11.59
C ASP A 304 -20.66 -6.54 -12.06
N THR A 305 -19.76 -6.89 -12.99
CA THR A 305 -18.82 -5.90 -13.55
C THR A 305 -19.58 -4.89 -14.41
N ASP A 306 -19.27 -3.61 -14.24
CA ASP A 306 -19.91 -2.52 -14.97
C ASP A 306 -19.84 -2.75 -16.49
N ALA A 307 -20.98 -2.59 -17.17
CA ALA A 307 -21.10 -2.80 -18.60
C ALA A 307 -20.16 -1.89 -19.42
N ALA A 308 -19.90 -0.67 -18.94
CA ALA A 308 -18.96 0.28 -19.55
C ALA A 308 -17.52 -0.25 -19.50
N LEU A 309 -17.12 -0.87 -18.38
CA LEU A 309 -15.81 -1.52 -18.25
C LEU A 309 -15.70 -2.71 -19.19
N VAL A 310 -16.73 -3.56 -19.24
CA VAL A 310 -16.79 -4.72 -20.14
C VAL A 310 -16.69 -4.30 -21.61
N GLN A 311 -17.45 -3.29 -22.02
CA GLN A 311 -17.40 -2.74 -23.38
C GLN A 311 -16.01 -2.17 -23.69
N GLY A 312 -15.41 -1.45 -22.74
CA GLY A 312 -14.04 -0.96 -22.84
C GLY A 312 -13.04 -2.08 -23.09
N MET A 313 -13.08 -3.14 -22.28
CA MET A 313 -12.18 -4.29 -22.40
C MET A 313 -12.22 -4.97 -23.76
N GLN A 314 -13.41 -5.08 -24.38
CA GLN A 314 -13.59 -5.73 -25.67
C GLN A 314 -12.93 -5.00 -26.84
N GLN A 315 -12.62 -3.70 -26.70
CA GLN A 315 -11.96 -2.92 -27.74
C GLN A 315 -10.44 -2.91 -27.63
N LEU A 316 -9.88 -3.44 -26.54
CA LEU A 316 -8.45 -3.36 -26.27
C LEU A 316 -7.68 -4.47 -26.96
N GLN A 317 -6.44 -4.16 -27.34
CA GLN A 317 -5.48 -5.17 -27.81
C GLN A 317 -5.05 -6.09 -26.67
N TRP A 318 -4.96 -5.54 -25.46
CA TRP A 318 -4.62 -6.26 -24.24
C TRP A 318 -5.38 -5.73 -23.03
N VAL A 319 -5.82 -6.67 -22.20
CA VAL A 319 -6.38 -6.39 -20.87
C VAL A 319 -5.45 -6.99 -19.83
N VAL A 320 -5.04 -6.19 -18.85
CA VAL A 320 -4.16 -6.64 -17.77
C VAL A 320 -4.88 -6.48 -16.43
N PHE A 321 -4.94 -7.54 -15.63
CA PHE A 321 -5.58 -7.52 -14.30
C PHE A 321 -4.54 -7.51 -13.19
N ASP A 322 -4.77 -6.78 -12.10
CA ASP A 322 -3.82 -6.71 -10.97
C ASP A 322 -3.52 -8.08 -10.33
N THR A 323 -4.48 -9.01 -10.29
CA THR A 323 -4.28 -10.40 -9.86
C THR A 323 -4.99 -11.38 -10.77
N GLN A 324 -4.85 -12.69 -10.50
CA GLN A 324 -5.67 -13.70 -11.14
C GLN A 324 -7.13 -13.46 -10.74
N THR A 325 -7.91 -12.91 -11.65
CA THR A 325 -9.36 -12.75 -11.52
C THR A 325 -10.03 -13.63 -12.55
N SER A 326 -11.21 -14.16 -12.23
CA SER A 326 -12.10 -14.67 -13.26
C SER A 326 -12.48 -13.51 -14.18
N LEU A 327 -12.50 -13.77 -15.49
CA LEU A 327 -13.08 -12.81 -16.43
C LEU A 327 -14.58 -12.64 -16.12
N PRO A 328 -15.13 -11.43 -16.27
CA PRO A 328 -16.58 -11.23 -16.21
C PRO A 328 -17.30 -12.17 -17.20
N ALA A 329 -18.52 -12.60 -16.86
CA ALA A 329 -19.32 -13.40 -17.78
C ALA A 329 -19.53 -12.67 -19.12
N GLY A 330 -19.39 -13.39 -20.24
CA GLY A 330 -19.53 -12.83 -21.58
C GLY A 330 -18.30 -12.08 -22.11
N VAL A 331 -17.26 -11.88 -21.30
CA VAL A 331 -16.00 -11.27 -21.75
C VAL A 331 -15.13 -12.32 -22.45
N LYS A 332 -15.19 -12.36 -23.78
CA LYS A 332 -14.29 -13.15 -24.62
C LYS A 332 -13.09 -12.31 -25.02
N LEU A 333 -12.05 -12.31 -24.19
CA LEU A 333 -10.80 -11.62 -24.53
C LEU A 333 -9.88 -12.55 -25.30
N ALA A 334 -9.45 -12.11 -26.48
CA ALA A 334 -8.41 -12.81 -27.22
C ALA A 334 -7.05 -12.75 -26.48
N ARG A 335 -6.85 -11.72 -25.63
CA ARG A 335 -5.58 -11.42 -24.98
C ARG A 335 -5.81 -10.80 -23.60
N ALA A 336 -5.59 -11.60 -22.56
CA ALA A 336 -5.67 -11.18 -21.17
C ALA A 336 -4.50 -11.74 -20.38
N ARG A 337 -3.98 -10.98 -19.41
CA ARG A 337 -2.95 -11.47 -18.49
C ARG A 337 -3.10 -10.89 -17.09
N CYS A 338 -2.47 -11.56 -16.13
CA CYS A 338 -2.31 -11.10 -14.76
C CYS A 338 -1.02 -10.26 -14.64
N GLN A 339 -1.10 -9.16 -13.93
CA GLN A 339 0.03 -8.38 -13.44
C GLN A 339 0.71 -9.13 -12.30
N LEU A 340 1.96 -8.78 -12.04
CA LEU A 340 2.78 -9.45 -11.04
C LEU A 340 2.18 -9.29 -9.64
N PRO A 341 2.23 -10.34 -8.79
CA PRO A 341 1.97 -10.19 -7.38
C PRO A 341 3.17 -9.50 -6.72
N TYR A 342 3.27 -8.17 -6.85
CA TYR A 342 4.28 -7.36 -6.15
C TYR A 342 4.09 -7.34 -4.62
N ARG A 343 3.12 -8.10 -4.09
CA ARG A 343 2.85 -8.18 -2.66
C ARG A 343 4.06 -8.66 -1.87
N ASP A 344 4.81 -9.63 -2.41
CA ASP A 344 5.96 -10.21 -1.72
C ASP A 344 7.26 -9.44 -1.97
N CYS A 345 7.28 -8.56 -2.98
CA CYS A 345 8.43 -7.78 -3.42
C CYS A 345 8.00 -6.34 -3.71
N ASN A 346 7.57 -5.63 -2.66
CA ASN A 346 7.17 -4.24 -2.76
C ASN A 346 8.41 -3.32 -2.70
N PRO A 347 8.64 -2.45 -3.69
CA PRO A 347 9.72 -1.47 -3.61
C PRO A 347 9.41 -0.29 -2.68
N ALA A 348 8.18 -0.18 -2.17
CA ALA A 348 7.83 0.83 -1.18
C ALA A 348 8.14 0.38 0.25
N TYR A 349 8.52 1.35 1.10
CA TYR A 349 8.73 1.14 2.53
C TYR A 349 7.49 0.53 3.20
N LYS A 350 6.30 0.95 2.76
CA LYS A 350 5.02 0.48 3.28
C LYS A 350 3.99 0.29 2.17
N GLY A 351 3.13 -0.70 2.37
CA GLY A 351 1.95 -0.91 1.55
C GLY A 351 2.27 -1.51 0.19
N TYR A 352 1.91 -0.83 -0.89
CA TYR A 352 2.13 -1.18 -2.28
C TYR A 352 2.33 0.09 -3.10
N VAL A 353 3.12 0.01 -4.16
CA VAL A 353 3.17 1.07 -5.16
C VAL A 353 1.83 1.26 -5.88
N ASN A 354 1.55 2.47 -6.39
CA ASN A 354 0.30 2.71 -7.13
C ASN A 354 0.30 2.03 -8.49
N ALA A 355 -0.87 2.04 -9.12
CA ALA A 355 -1.10 1.52 -10.46
C ALA A 355 -0.07 2.00 -11.49
N ILE A 356 0.24 3.31 -11.58
CA ILE A 356 1.23 3.82 -12.55
C ILE A 356 2.60 3.15 -12.35
N GLN A 357 3.08 3.08 -11.11
CA GLN A 357 4.35 2.43 -10.77
C GLN A 357 4.32 0.92 -11.03
N LYS A 358 3.21 0.24 -10.72
CA LYS A 358 3.04 -1.19 -11.04
C LYS A 358 3.11 -1.43 -12.56
N VAL A 359 2.48 -0.57 -13.36
CA VAL A 359 2.54 -0.63 -14.83
C VAL A 359 3.96 -0.42 -15.31
N ILE A 360 4.67 0.58 -14.81
CA ILE A 360 6.08 0.83 -15.17
C ILE A 360 6.94 -0.41 -14.87
N LEU A 361 6.81 -1.01 -13.67
CA LEU A 361 7.53 -2.22 -13.32
C LEU A 361 7.24 -3.37 -14.30
N ASP A 362 5.98 -3.58 -14.67
CA ASP A 362 5.59 -4.63 -15.61
C ASP A 362 6.17 -4.34 -17.00
N LEU A 363 6.06 -3.12 -17.51
CA LEU A 363 6.62 -2.72 -18.81
C LEU A 363 8.14 -2.90 -18.87
N LEU A 364 8.88 -2.58 -17.80
CA LEU A 364 10.35 -2.71 -17.78
C LEU A 364 10.84 -4.15 -17.93
N LEU A 365 10.00 -5.16 -17.64
CA LEU A 365 10.29 -6.57 -17.94
C LEU A 365 10.30 -6.88 -19.44
N HIS A 366 9.61 -6.06 -20.23
CA HIS A 366 9.37 -6.30 -21.65
C HIS A 366 10.16 -5.36 -22.58
N GLN A 367 11.08 -4.56 -22.04
CA GLN A 367 12.05 -3.77 -22.80
C GLN A 367 11.41 -2.84 -23.86
N PRO A 368 10.50 -1.93 -23.47
CA PRO A 368 10.00 -0.90 -24.38
C PRO A 368 11.14 0.02 -24.83
N ALA A 369 10.98 0.68 -25.99
CA ALA A 369 11.94 1.68 -26.44
C ALA A 369 11.90 2.94 -25.56
N SER A 370 10.70 3.37 -25.16
CA SER A 370 10.51 4.46 -24.22
C SER A 370 9.13 4.37 -23.57
N ILE A 371 9.04 4.82 -22.31
CA ILE A 371 7.76 5.01 -21.62
C ILE A 371 7.63 6.51 -21.33
N ARG A 372 6.54 7.14 -21.72
CA ARG A 372 6.23 8.52 -21.35
C ARG A 372 4.98 8.54 -20.50
N VAL A 373 5.08 9.13 -19.31
CA VAL A 373 4.00 9.20 -18.34
C VAL A 373 3.30 10.56 -18.46
N PHE A 374 1.99 10.50 -18.64
CA PHE A 374 1.10 11.64 -18.80
C PHE A 374 0.06 11.66 -17.68
N ASN A 375 -0.50 12.83 -17.39
CA ASN A 375 -1.73 12.98 -16.61
C ASN A 375 -1.62 12.35 -15.22
N THR A 376 -0.54 12.67 -14.52
CA THR A 376 -0.34 12.28 -13.12
C THR A 376 0.31 13.41 -12.34
N ASN A 377 -0.18 13.65 -11.12
CA ASN A 377 0.25 14.75 -10.28
C ASN A 377 0.71 14.30 -8.89
N LEU A 378 0.85 12.98 -8.67
CA LEU A 378 1.22 12.40 -7.38
C LEU A 378 0.43 12.98 -6.18
N TRP A 379 -0.88 13.14 -6.37
CA TRP A 379 -1.85 13.65 -5.37
C TRP A 379 -1.66 15.11 -4.94
N LEU A 380 -0.88 15.91 -5.66
CA LEU A 380 -0.73 17.34 -5.36
C LEU A 380 -1.93 18.20 -5.80
N ALA A 381 -2.95 17.60 -6.43
CA ALA A 381 -4.25 18.24 -6.67
C ALA A 381 -5.37 17.18 -6.75
N ASP A 382 -6.57 17.52 -6.28
CA ASP A 382 -7.78 16.71 -6.51
C ASP A 382 -8.36 17.03 -7.88
N SER A 383 -7.69 16.51 -8.90
CA SER A 383 -8.03 16.73 -10.32
C SER A 383 -8.29 15.40 -11.02
N THR A 384 -8.79 14.41 -10.29
CA THR A 384 -9.21 13.15 -10.90
C THR A 384 -10.35 13.43 -11.87
N ILE A 385 -10.22 12.95 -13.11
CA ILE A 385 -11.23 13.19 -14.15
C ILE A 385 -12.58 12.62 -13.69
N ALA A 386 -13.64 13.41 -13.84
CA ALA A 386 -15.00 13.01 -13.45
C ALA A 386 -15.39 11.69 -14.13
N GLY A 387 -15.95 10.75 -13.35
CA GLY A 387 -16.32 9.43 -13.86
C GLY A 387 -15.22 8.35 -13.78
N TYR A 388 -13.97 8.71 -13.46
CA TYR A 388 -12.92 7.70 -13.23
C TYR A 388 -13.20 6.80 -12.02
N HIS A 389 -13.80 7.38 -10.98
CA HIS A 389 -14.24 6.66 -9.80
C HIS A 389 -15.75 6.85 -9.64
N THR A 390 -16.53 5.80 -9.87
CA THR A 390 -17.99 5.79 -9.68
C THR A 390 -18.43 5.46 -8.25
N GLY A 391 -17.47 5.29 -7.32
CA GLY A 391 -17.72 4.96 -5.91
C GLY A 391 -17.54 6.14 -4.95
N HIS A 392 -17.90 5.92 -3.68
CA HIS A 392 -17.69 6.89 -2.60
C HIS A 392 -16.26 7.46 -2.64
N LYS A 393 -16.14 8.80 -2.52
CA LYS A 393 -14.85 9.46 -2.32
C LYS A 393 -14.19 8.85 -1.08
N ARG A 394 -13.30 7.88 -1.28
CA ARG A 394 -12.46 7.35 -0.20
C ARG A 394 -11.55 8.49 0.25
N ASN A 395 -11.42 8.66 1.56
CA ASN A 395 -10.47 9.60 2.14
C ASN A 395 -9.07 9.35 1.53
N GLN A 396 -8.47 10.35 0.88
CA GLN A 396 -7.17 10.23 0.23
C GLN A 396 -6.09 9.75 1.20
N VAL A 397 -6.16 10.19 2.45
CA VAL A 397 -5.26 9.77 3.52
C VAL A 397 -5.28 8.27 3.75
N SER A 398 -6.46 7.63 3.70
CA SER A 398 -6.55 6.18 3.87
C SER A 398 -5.76 5.44 2.77
N ARG A 399 -5.66 6.05 1.57
CA ARG A 399 -4.84 5.50 0.48
C ARG A 399 -3.36 5.58 0.80
N PHE A 400 -2.89 6.59 1.54
CA PHE A 400 -1.46 6.72 1.92
C PHE A 400 -0.98 5.68 2.95
N ILE A 401 -1.92 5.01 3.63
CA ILE A 401 -1.62 3.83 4.45
C ILE A 401 -1.20 2.67 3.55
N TRP A 402 -1.87 2.52 2.41
CA TRP A 402 -1.66 1.46 1.43
C TRP A 402 -0.64 1.82 0.35
N HIS A 403 -0.46 3.10 0.10
CA HIS A 403 0.35 3.63 -0.99
C HIS A 403 1.23 4.74 -0.45
N ASP A 404 2.40 4.37 0.07
CA ASP A 404 3.32 5.33 0.66
C ASP A 404 3.70 6.43 -0.34
N PRO A 405 3.31 7.71 -0.12
CA PRO A 405 3.54 8.77 -1.09
C PRO A 405 5.03 9.00 -1.36
N ALA A 406 5.84 8.95 -0.30
CA ALA A 406 7.29 9.10 -0.38
C ALA A 406 7.93 8.05 -1.28
N SER A 407 7.64 6.76 -1.03
CA SER A 407 8.14 5.68 -1.87
C SER A 407 7.67 5.78 -3.33
N ASN A 408 6.40 6.14 -3.57
CA ASN A 408 5.88 6.29 -4.93
C ASN A 408 6.53 7.45 -5.68
N PHE A 409 6.81 8.55 -4.99
CA PHE A 409 7.57 9.70 -5.50
C PHE A 409 9.01 9.31 -5.84
N ARG A 410 9.74 8.72 -4.88
CA ARG A 410 11.12 8.26 -5.07
C ARG A 410 11.25 7.29 -6.24
N PHE A 411 10.32 6.35 -6.36
CA PHE A 411 10.30 5.39 -7.45
C PHE A 411 10.27 6.10 -8.81
N LEU A 412 9.31 7.02 -9.02
CA LEU A 412 9.22 7.73 -10.29
C LEU A 412 10.40 8.67 -10.53
N LYS A 413 10.91 9.33 -9.48
CA LYS A 413 12.11 10.17 -9.57
C LYS A 413 13.33 9.35 -10.01
N CYS A 414 13.50 8.14 -9.47
CA CYS A 414 14.55 7.21 -9.89
C CYS A 414 14.35 6.77 -11.34
N CYS A 415 13.13 6.39 -11.74
CA CYS A 415 12.83 6.02 -13.12
C CYS A 415 13.14 7.14 -14.11
N LEU A 416 12.81 8.40 -13.76
CA LEU A 416 13.12 9.57 -14.58
C LEU A 416 14.63 9.78 -14.67
N ARG A 417 15.34 9.75 -13.53
CA ARG A 417 16.81 9.91 -13.46
C ARG A 417 17.57 8.90 -14.31
N HIS A 418 17.12 7.65 -14.34
CA HIS A 418 17.75 6.57 -15.10
C HIS A 418 17.23 6.44 -16.54
N GLY A 419 16.38 7.36 -17.00
CA GLY A 419 15.85 7.36 -18.37
C GLY A 419 14.88 6.23 -18.68
N TYR A 420 14.36 5.53 -17.67
CA TYR A 420 13.35 4.49 -17.84
C TYR A 420 11.99 5.05 -18.24
N ILE A 421 11.70 6.27 -17.78
CA ILE A 421 10.51 7.02 -18.16
C ILE A 421 10.89 8.43 -18.60
N GLN A 422 10.02 9.00 -19.42
CA GLN A 422 9.87 10.43 -19.63
C GLN A 422 8.60 10.89 -18.89
N ALA A 423 8.56 12.16 -18.50
CA ALA A 423 7.40 12.76 -17.85
C ALA A 423 6.81 13.85 -18.75
N ASP A 424 5.51 14.11 -18.60
CA ASP A 424 4.89 15.35 -19.06
C ASP A 424 5.44 16.57 -18.27
N PRO A 425 5.14 17.81 -18.70
CA PRO A 425 5.65 19.01 -18.02
C PRO A 425 5.23 19.13 -16.54
N VAL A 426 4.05 18.62 -16.17
CA VAL A 426 3.53 18.72 -14.79
C VAL A 426 4.25 17.73 -13.89
N LEU A 427 4.26 16.45 -14.24
CA LEU A 427 4.98 15.42 -13.49
C LEU A 427 6.48 15.72 -13.47
N SER A 428 7.07 16.21 -14.56
CA SER A 428 8.48 16.57 -14.60
C SER A 428 8.83 17.63 -13.55
N ARG A 429 8.00 18.68 -13.42
CA ARG A 429 8.19 19.72 -12.40
C ARG A 429 8.07 19.16 -10.98
N ILE A 430 7.13 18.25 -10.75
CA ILE A 430 6.95 17.61 -9.44
C ILE A 430 8.18 16.78 -9.09
N LEU A 431 8.67 15.94 -10.01
CA LEU A 431 9.82 15.06 -9.78
C LEU A 431 11.17 15.80 -9.68
N GLN A 432 11.23 17.09 -10.05
CA GLN A 432 12.39 17.96 -9.82
C GLN A 432 12.49 18.43 -8.36
N GLN A 433 11.40 18.38 -7.59
CA GLN A 433 11.41 18.78 -6.18
C GLN A 433 12.26 17.85 -5.34
N ASP A 434 12.76 18.35 -4.21
CA ASP A 434 13.24 17.49 -3.15
C ASP A 434 12.06 16.78 -2.47
N GLU A 435 12.33 15.60 -1.92
CA GLU A 435 11.26 14.80 -1.33
C GLU A 435 10.59 15.47 -0.12
N SER A 436 11.36 16.19 0.70
CA SER A 436 10.81 16.98 1.81
C SER A 436 9.81 18.02 1.32
N ASP A 437 10.11 18.67 0.20
CA ASP A 437 9.27 19.72 -0.39
C ASP A 437 8.00 19.11 -0.98
N TYR A 438 8.13 17.99 -1.70
CA TYR A 438 7.00 17.21 -2.18
C TYR A 438 6.05 16.81 -1.03
N ILE A 439 6.59 16.26 0.06
CA ILE A 439 5.79 15.84 1.22
C ILE A 439 5.14 17.03 1.92
N GLN A 440 5.84 18.16 2.06
CA GLN A 440 5.27 19.36 2.67
C GLN A 440 4.14 19.95 1.81
N GLN A 441 4.31 19.93 0.48
CA GLN A 441 3.27 20.36 -0.44
C GLN A 441 2.06 19.44 -0.38
N LEU A 442 2.27 18.12 -0.37
CA LEU A 442 1.20 17.14 -0.22
C LEU A 442 0.44 17.32 1.08
N ASP A 443 1.15 17.52 2.20
CA ASP A 443 0.55 17.81 3.51
C ASP A 443 -0.35 19.05 3.44
N THR A 444 0.12 20.12 2.81
CA THR A 444 -0.63 21.37 2.61
C THR A 444 -1.91 21.15 1.81
N VAL A 445 -1.83 20.40 0.70
CA VAL A 445 -2.98 20.09 -0.17
C VAL A 445 -4.03 19.29 0.59
N ILE A 446 -3.60 18.31 1.37
CA ILE A 446 -4.48 17.42 2.14
C ILE A 446 -5.14 18.17 3.30
N GLN A 447 -4.41 19.03 4.00
CA GLN A 447 -4.96 19.92 5.04
C GLN A 447 -5.99 20.89 4.47
N ALA A 448 -5.74 21.46 3.28
CA ALA A 448 -6.68 22.35 2.61
C ALA A 448 -7.98 21.63 2.19
N GLN A 449 -7.88 20.38 1.72
CA GLN A 449 -9.05 19.55 1.38
C GLN A 449 -9.89 19.18 2.59
N GLU A 450 -9.27 18.95 3.74
CA GLU A 450 -9.98 18.62 4.99
C GLU A 450 -10.71 19.85 5.58
N ALA A 451 -10.20 21.06 5.31
CA ALA A 451 -10.80 22.30 5.77
C ALA A 451 -12.00 22.77 4.92
N SER A 452 -12.16 22.25 3.69
CA SER A 452 -13.23 22.59 2.75
C SER A 452 -14.41 21.63 2.82
#